data_AF-A0A368Y1U0-F1
#
_entry.id   AF-A0A368Y1U0-F1
#
_cell.length_a   1.000
_cell.length_b   1.000
_cell.length_c   1.000
_cell.angle_alpha   90.00
_cell.angle_beta   90.00
_cell.angle_gamma   90.00
#
_symmetry.space_group_name_H-M   'P 1'
#
loop_
_entity.id
_entity.type
_entity.pdbx_description
1 polymer ?
#
loop_
_entity_poly.entity_id
_entity_poly.type
_entity_poly.pdbx_seq_one_letter_code
_entity_poly.pdbx_strand_id
1 'polypeptide(L)'
;MAKSPFLESVRTEIRTRQYSYRTEKSYLYWVRQFILFNDKKHPEVMSNPEIERFLNHLAVNRGVSPGTQNQALCAIIFVYKHVLKREIENLQYKMTKTPRRMPTVLNPDEVASILGNMEGEYWLITALLYGCGLRINEALSLRVKDIDLKSRNLLVFNGKGRKDRYTLIPGNLRENMERQIDHVRSVHESDLADGFGLTSVPASLHKKYGPIMKDLGWQYVFPSSTRCIHPHAHHWRSTCRHCQPV
;
A
#
# COMPACT_ATOMS: atom_id res chain seq x y z
N MET A 1 -11.82 16.48 14.23
CA MET A 1 -11.45 15.62 15.37
C MET A 1 -10.02 15.96 15.79
N ALA A 2 -9.81 16.35 17.04
CA ALA A 2 -8.47 16.61 17.56
C ALA A 2 -7.60 15.34 17.42
N LYS A 3 -6.42 15.48 16.82
CA LYS A 3 -5.49 14.36 16.65
C LYS A 3 -4.91 14.01 18.03
N SER A 4 -5.03 12.76 18.45
CA SER A 4 -4.40 12.29 19.69
C SER A 4 -2.89 12.51 19.60
N PRO A 5 -2.26 13.27 20.54
CA PRO A 5 -0.82 13.52 20.52
C PRO A 5 0.00 12.23 20.51
N PHE A 6 -0.47 11.21 21.23
CA PHE A 6 0.16 9.90 21.28
C PHE A 6 0.12 9.17 19.93
N LEU A 7 -1.02 9.14 19.24
CA LEU A 7 -1.08 8.50 17.93
C LEU A 7 -0.22 9.22 16.88
N GLU A 8 -0.02 10.53 17.02
CA GLU A 8 0.91 11.28 16.16
C GLU A 8 2.38 10.99 16.48
N SER A 9 2.75 10.74 17.75
CA SER A 9 4.12 10.28 18.07
C SER A 9 4.39 8.89 17.49
N VAL A 10 3.43 7.97 17.58
CA VAL A 10 3.50 6.65 16.93
C VAL A 10 3.65 6.80 15.42
N ARG A 11 2.83 7.66 14.79
CA ARG A 11 2.92 7.94 13.34
C ARG A 11 4.30 8.47 12.95
N THR A 12 4.84 9.39 13.74
CA THR A 12 6.16 9.98 13.50
C THR A 12 7.23 8.90 13.55
N GLU A 13 7.24 8.05 14.58
CA GLU A 13 8.24 6.98 14.72
C GLU A 13 8.16 5.95 13.57
N ILE A 14 6.94 5.57 13.14
CA ILE A 14 6.73 4.67 12.00
C ILE A 14 7.35 5.27 10.72
N ARG A 15 7.15 6.56 10.49
CA ARG A 15 7.66 7.27 9.31
C ARG A 15 9.16 7.49 9.36
N THR A 16 9.72 7.82 10.52
CA THR A 16 11.17 7.94 10.72
C THR A 16 11.89 6.64 10.34
N ARG A 17 11.29 5.50 10.68
CA ARG A 17 11.80 4.17 10.32
C ARG A 17 11.45 3.72 8.90
N GLN A 18 10.83 4.57 8.09
CA GLN A 18 10.48 4.32 6.68
C GLN A 18 9.61 3.07 6.47
N TYR A 19 8.72 2.76 7.41
CA TYR A 19 7.69 1.75 7.21
C TYR A 19 6.70 2.19 6.13
N SER A 20 6.05 1.22 5.49
CA SER A 20 5.04 1.51 4.47
C SER A 20 3.82 2.20 5.08
N TYR A 21 3.12 3.01 4.27
CA TYR A 21 1.86 3.64 4.68
C TYR A 21 0.80 2.61 5.12
N ARG A 22 0.79 1.42 4.52
CA ARG A 22 -0.09 0.32 4.92
C ARG A 22 0.24 -0.19 6.32
N THR A 23 1.53 -0.24 6.67
CA THR A 23 1.97 -0.55 8.04
C THR A 23 1.54 0.56 8.99
N GLU A 24 1.70 1.84 8.63
CA GLU A 24 1.21 2.99 9.42
C GLU A 24 -0.28 2.84 9.74
N LYS A 25 -1.12 2.65 8.71
CA LYS A 25 -2.57 2.44 8.88
C LYS A 25 -2.88 1.27 9.80
N SER A 26 -2.25 0.12 9.56
CA SER A 26 -2.50 -1.11 10.32
C SER A 26 -2.09 -0.94 11.79
N TYR A 27 -0.92 -0.35 12.04
CA TYR A 27 -0.40 -0.18 13.39
C TYR A 27 -1.21 0.86 14.16
N LEU A 28 -1.48 2.02 13.57
CA LEU A 28 -2.32 3.04 14.19
C LEU A 28 -3.73 2.51 14.51
N TYR A 29 -4.30 1.68 13.62
CA TYR A 29 -5.57 1.01 13.88
C TYR A 29 -5.48 0.12 15.13
N TRP A 30 -4.51 -0.80 15.19
CA TRP A 30 -4.38 -1.74 16.31
C TRP A 30 -4.05 -1.05 17.63
N VAL A 31 -3.19 -0.03 17.60
CA VAL A 31 -2.86 0.77 18.77
C VAL A 31 -4.11 1.51 19.28
N ARG A 32 -4.91 2.08 18.38
CA ARG A 32 -6.19 2.70 18.75
C ARG A 32 -7.15 1.70 19.37
N GLN A 33 -7.30 0.52 18.78
CA GLN A 33 -8.18 -0.53 19.33
C GLN A 33 -7.72 -1.00 20.71
N PHE A 34 -6.41 -1.15 20.90
CA PHE A 34 -5.82 -1.51 22.20
C PHE A 34 -6.11 -0.46 23.28
N ILE A 35 -5.96 0.83 22.96
CA ILE A 35 -6.26 1.93 23.88
C ILE A 35 -7.76 1.97 24.21
N LEU A 36 -8.63 1.82 23.21
CA LEU A 36 -10.08 1.82 23.40
C LEU A 36 -10.56 0.64 24.24
N PHE A 37 -9.96 -0.55 24.04
CA PHE A 37 -10.27 -1.75 24.83
C PHE A 37 -9.91 -1.59 26.31
N ASN A 38 -8.92 -0.75 26.63
CA ASN A 38 -8.49 -0.48 28.00
C ASN A 38 -9.00 0.89 28.49
N ASP A 39 -10.21 1.28 28.11
CA ASP A 39 -10.91 2.48 28.61
C ASP A 39 -10.13 3.79 28.39
N LYS A 40 -9.41 3.89 27.28
CA LYS A 40 -8.55 5.05 26.94
C LYS A 40 -7.38 5.26 27.91
N LYS A 41 -6.99 4.25 28.69
CA LYS A 41 -5.77 4.29 29.49
C LYS A 41 -4.55 4.46 28.58
N HIS A 42 -3.58 5.26 29.05
CA HIS A 42 -2.36 5.50 28.32
C HIS A 42 -1.48 4.23 28.30
N PRO A 43 -0.90 3.81 27.16
CA PRO A 43 -0.08 2.59 27.11
C PRO A 43 1.13 2.56 28.05
N GLU A 44 1.61 3.71 28.48
CA GLU A 44 2.70 3.81 29.46
C GLU A 44 2.35 3.19 30.83
N VAL A 45 1.11 3.34 31.29
CA VAL A 45 0.65 2.75 32.57
C VAL A 45 0.14 1.31 32.44
N MET A 46 0.11 0.78 31.22
CA MET A 46 -0.31 -0.60 30.94
C MET A 46 0.91 -1.50 30.79
N SER A 47 0.78 -2.79 31.08
CA SER A 47 1.85 -3.79 31.00
C SER A 47 1.33 -5.10 30.38
N ASN A 48 1.99 -6.23 30.64
CA ASN A 48 1.65 -7.52 30.05
C ASN A 48 0.17 -7.93 30.25
N PRO A 49 -0.45 -7.74 31.43
CA PRO A 49 -1.84 -8.16 31.65
C PRO A 49 -2.82 -7.51 30.68
N GLU A 50 -2.69 -6.21 30.41
CA GLU A 50 -3.55 -5.51 29.46
C GLU A 50 -3.33 -6.00 28.02
N ILE A 51 -2.08 -6.25 27.65
CA ILE A 51 -1.72 -6.76 26.32
C ILE A 51 -2.30 -8.15 26.12
N GLU A 52 -2.09 -9.06 27.07
CA GLU A 52 -2.59 -10.43 27.02
C GLU A 52 -4.12 -10.46 27.02
N ARG A 53 -4.76 -9.67 27.88
CA ARG A 53 -6.23 -9.55 27.92
C ARG A 53 -6.78 -9.08 26.57
N PHE A 54 -6.15 -8.10 25.94
CA PHE A 54 -6.56 -7.63 24.61
C PHE A 54 -6.38 -8.71 23.54
N LEU A 55 -5.22 -9.38 23.51
CA LEU A 55 -4.96 -10.42 22.52
C LEU A 55 -5.88 -11.63 22.72
N ASN A 56 -6.19 -12.01 23.96
CA ASN A 56 -7.17 -13.05 24.28
C ASN A 56 -8.57 -12.65 23.83
N HIS A 57 -8.98 -11.39 24.05
CA HIS A 57 -10.24 -10.89 23.54
C HIS A 57 -10.33 -10.98 22.00
N LEU A 58 -9.25 -10.65 21.29
CA LEU A 58 -9.21 -10.80 19.84
C LEU A 58 -9.38 -12.26 19.39
N ALA A 59 -8.71 -13.20 20.06
CA ALA A 59 -8.81 -14.62 19.70
C ALA A 59 -10.15 -15.25 20.08
N VAL A 60 -10.60 -15.06 21.32
CA VAL A 60 -11.73 -15.81 21.89
C VAL A 60 -13.05 -15.11 21.62
N ASN A 61 -13.16 -13.81 21.89
CA ASN A 61 -14.43 -13.10 21.74
C ASN A 61 -14.68 -12.64 20.30
N ARG A 62 -13.63 -12.20 19.59
CA ARG A 62 -13.75 -11.72 18.21
C ARG A 62 -13.46 -12.80 17.16
N GLY A 63 -12.90 -13.94 17.55
CA GLY A 63 -12.59 -15.05 16.63
C GLY A 63 -11.65 -14.65 15.49
N VAL A 64 -10.72 -13.71 15.70
CA VAL A 64 -9.86 -13.23 14.61
C VAL A 64 -8.84 -14.29 14.18
N SER A 65 -8.41 -14.23 12.92
CA SER A 65 -7.37 -15.13 12.43
C SER A 65 -6.04 -14.96 13.18
N PRO A 66 -5.20 -16.01 13.27
CA PRO A 66 -3.86 -15.91 13.85
C PRO A 66 -3.00 -14.80 13.24
N GLY A 67 -3.11 -14.58 11.91
CA GLY A 67 -2.38 -13.51 11.22
C GLY A 67 -2.82 -12.12 11.66
N THR A 68 -4.12 -11.93 11.87
CA THR A 68 -4.71 -10.68 12.38
C THR A 68 -4.23 -10.40 13.81
N GLN A 69 -4.23 -11.42 14.67
CA GLN A 69 -3.75 -11.31 16.04
C GLN A 69 -2.25 -11.00 16.11
N ASN A 70 -1.44 -11.67 15.28
CA ASN A 70 -0.01 -11.38 15.17
C ASN A 70 0.25 -9.95 14.68
N GLN A 71 -0.57 -9.42 13.78
CA GLN A 71 -0.44 -8.03 13.33
C GLN A 71 -0.74 -7.04 14.48
N ALA A 72 -1.74 -7.33 15.30
CA ALA A 72 -2.04 -6.54 16.50
C ALA A 72 -0.89 -6.59 17.51
N LEU A 73 -0.35 -7.78 17.78
CA LEU A 73 0.81 -7.97 18.65
C LEU A 73 2.02 -7.16 18.15
N CYS A 74 2.36 -7.26 16.86
CA CYS A 74 3.47 -6.50 16.27
C CYS A 74 3.30 -4.99 16.43
N ALA A 75 2.07 -4.47 16.26
CA ALA A 75 1.78 -3.05 16.45
C ALA A 75 1.98 -2.61 17.91
N ILE A 76 1.55 -3.44 18.87
CA ILE A 76 1.70 -3.16 20.30
C ILE A 76 3.18 -3.20 20.69
N ILE A 77 3.90 -4.27 20.32
CA ILE A 77 5.35 -4.39 20.59
C ILE A 77 6.10 -3.21 19.98
N PHE A 78 5.74 -2.78 18.76
CA PHE A 78 6.36 -1.62 18.12
C PHE A 78 6.22 -0.37 18.99
N VAL A 79 5.03 -0.09 19.54
CA VAL A 79 4.80 1.06 20.40
C VAL A 79 5.64 1.00 21.67
N TYR A 80 5.63 -0.12 22.38
CA TYR A 80 6.41 -0.25 23.61
C TYR A 80 7.91 -0.12 23.34
N LYS A 81 8.42 -0.83 22.34
CA LYS A 81 9.84 -0.85 22.02
C LYS A 81 10.36 0.48 21.46
N HIS A 82 9.63 1.10 20.54
CA HIS A 82 10.15 2.22 19.75
C HIS A 82 9.60 3.58 20.16
N VAL A 83 8.38 3.64 20.68
CA VAL A 83 7.74 4.91 21.07
C VAL A 83 7.93 5.15 22.57
N LEU A 84 7.63 4.16 23.40
CA LEU A 84 7.78 4.24 24.86
C LEU A 84 9.19 3.85 25.36
N LYS A 85 10.04 3.34 24.46
CA LYS A 85 11.41 2.87 24.77
C LYS A 85 11.47 1.90 25.97
N ARG A 86 10.46 1.05 26.08
CA ARG A 86 10.32 0.05 27.14
C ARG A 86 10.24 -1.34 26.53
N GLU A 87 11.05 -2.26 27.04
CA GLU A 87 10.97 -3.65 26.62
C GLU A 87 9.81 -4.35 27.34
N ILE A 88 9.10 -5.20 26.59
CA ILE A 88 8.09 -6.10 27.14
C ILE A 88 8.79 -7.42 27.37
N GLU A 89 9.12 -7.71 28.62
CA GLU A 89 9.69 -9.00 29.03
C GLU A 89 8.58 -9.96 29.46
N ASN A 90 8.81 -11.26 29.33
CA ASN A 90 7.94 -12.31 29.89
C ASN A 90 6.47 -12.31 29.40
N LEU A 91 6.20 -11.79 28.20
CA LEU A 91 4.88 -11.91 27.59
C LEU A 91 4.55 -13.39 27.34
N GLN A 92 3.49 -13.91 27.97
CA GLN A 92 3.08 -15.32 27.84
C GLN A 92 2.40 -15.61 26.50
N TYR A 93 2.33 -14.62 25.62
CA TYR A 93 1.75 -14.72 24.30
C TYR A 93 2.83 -14.96 23.24
N LYS A 94 2.79 -16.14 22.61
CA LYS A 94 3.63 -16.46 21.44
C LYS A 94 2.85 -16.21 20.15
N MET A 95 3.55 -15.76 19.11
CA MET A 95 2.95 -15.63 17.78
C MET A 95 2.31 -16.95 17.36
N THR A 96 1.02 -16.91 17.06
CA THR A 96 0.28 -18.10 16.65
C THR A 96 0.69 -18.45 15.23
N LYS A 97 1.14 -19.69 15.00
CA LYS A 97 1.53 -20.15 13.66
C LYS A 97 0.31 -20.13 12.75
N THR A 98 0.36 -19.33 11.70
CA THR A 98 -0.63 -19.40 10.62
C THR A 98 -0.36 -20.66 9.79
N PRO A 99 -1.35 -21.56 9.61
CA PRO A 99 -1.19 -22.67 8.70
C PRO A 99 -0.95 -22.14 7.29
N ARG A 100 0.10 -22.65 6.63
CA ARG A 100 0.37 -22.29 5.23
C ARG A 100 -0.67 -23.00 4.37
N ARG A 101 -1.62 -22.23 3.83
CA ARG A 101 -2.55 -22.75 2.82
C ARG A 101 -1.82 -22.83 1.50
N MET A 102 -1.99 -23.95 0.80
CA MET A 102 -1.54 -24.05 -0.59
C MET A 102 -2.35 -23.04 -1.41
N PRO A 103 -1.69 -22.18 -2.20
CA PRO A 103 -2.41 -21.30 -3.11
C PRO A 103 -3.15 -22.15 -4.14
N THR A 104 -4.46 -21.96 -4.26
CA THR A 104 -5.23 -22.49 -5.39
C THR A 104 -4.80 -21.72 -6.64
N VAL A 105 -4.39 -22.44 -7.68
CA VAL A 105 -3.98 -21.85 -8.95
C VAL A 105 -5.12 -22.01 -9.94
N LEU A 106 -5.46 -20.92 -10.63
CA LEU A 106 -6.45 -20.95 -11.71
C LEU A 106 -5.82 -21.58 -12.96
N ASN A 107 -6.58 -22.42 -13.64
CA ASN A 107 -6.18 -22.93 -14.94
C ASN A 107 -6.41 -21.87 -16.04
N PRO A 108 -5.81 -22.04 -17.24
CA PRO A 108 -5.96 -21.06 -18.31
C PRO A 108 -7.40 -20.81 -18.76
N ASP A 109 -8.27 -21.83 -18.73
CA ASP A 109 -9.67 -21.72 -19.14
C ASP A 109 -10.51 -20.90 -18.14
N GLU A 110 -10.26 -21.09 -16.85
CA GLU A 110 -10.85 -20.28 -15.77
C GLU A 110 -10.44 -18.83 -15.92
N VAL A 111 -9.16 -18.56 -16.20
CA VAL A 111 -8.67 -17.20 -16.43
C VAL A 111 -9.31 -16.59 -17.68
N ALA A 112 -9.44 -17.35 -18.76
CA ALA A 112 -10.11 -16.90 -19.98
C ALA A 112 -11.58 -16.57 -19.72
N SER A 113 -12.29 -17.41 -18.95
CA SER A 113 -13.69 -17.17 -18.54
C SER A 113 -13.83 -15.91 -17.71
N ILE A 114 -12.93 -15.69 -16.73
CA ILE A 114 -12.91 -14.48 -15.92
C ILE A 114 -12.68 -13.24 -16.79
N LEU A 115 -11.66 -13.28 -17.66
CA LEU A 115 -11.35 -12.16 -18.57
C LEU A 115 -12.50 -11.92 -19.58
N GLY A 116 -13.22 -12.95 -20.00
CA GLY A 116 -14.37 -12.84 -20.90
C GLY A 116 -15.57 -12.11 -20.30
N ASN A 117 -15.63 -11.97 -18.97
CA ASN A 117 -16.66 -11.23 -18.24
C ASN A 117 -16.18 -9.86 -17.71
N MET A 118 -15.00 -9.41 -18.13
CA MET A 118 -14.41 -8.14 -17.71
C MET A 118 -14.25 -7.19 -18.90
N GLU A 119 -14.37 -5.89 -18.62
CA GLU A 119 -14.19 -4.85 -19.63
C GLU A 119 -13.32 -3.70 -19.10
N GLY A 120 -12.83 -2.85 -20.02
CA GLY A 120 -12.12 -1.62 -19.71
C GLY A 120 -10.83 -1.81 -18.91
N GLU A 121 -10.59 -0.91 -17.95
CA GLU A 121 -9.36 -0.88 -17.15
C GLU A 121 -9.21 -2.14 -16.29
N TYR A 122 -10.30 -2.66 -15.73
CA TYR A 122 -10.26 -3.86 -14.88
C TYR A 122 -9.84 -5.10 -15.67
N TRP A 123 -10.28 -5.20 -16.92
CA TRP A 123 -9.81 -6.25 -17.82
C TRP A 123 -8.29 -6.14 -18.04
N LEU A 124 -7.79 -4.95 -18.37
CA LEU A 124 -6.37 -4.74 -18.65
C LEU A 124 -5.50 -4.99 -17.42
N ILE A 125 -5.92 -4.51 -16.25
CA ILE A 125 -5.24 -4.79 -14.98
C ILE A 125 -5.15 -6.30 -14.76
N THR A 126 -6.28 -7.01 -14.87
CA THR A 126 -6.33 -8.46 -14.64
C THR A 126 -5.44 -9.22 -15.64
N ALA A 127 -5.47 -8.82 -16.91
CA ALA A 127 -4.62 -9.39 -17.95
C ALA A 127 -3.12 -9.16 -17.66
N LEU A 128 -2.72 -7.99 -17.14
CA LEU A 128 -1.34 -7.72 -16.71
C LEU A 128 -0.94 -8.51 -15.47
N LEU A 129 -1.83 -8.71 -14.50
CA LEU A 129 -1.55 -9.55 -13.33
C LEU A 129 -1.22 -10.99 -13.76
N TYR A 130 -2.02 -11.54 -14.67
CA TYR A 130 -1.83 -12.89 -15.19
C TYR A 130 -0.62 -12.97 -16.13
N GLY A 131 -0.59 -12.15 -17.17
CA GLY A 131 0.40 -12.24 -18.25
C GLY A 131 1.80 -11.76 -17.87
N CYS A 132 1.91 -10.79 -16.96
CA CYS A 132 3.21 -10.22 -16.54
C CYS A 132 3.63 -10.69 -15.14
N GLY A 133 2.81 -11.47 -14.43
CA GLY A 133 3.09 -11.95 -13.07
C GLY A 133 3.18 -10.82 -12.03
N LEU A 134 2.38 -9.76 -12.22
CA LEU A 134 2.37 -8.61 -11.32
C LEU A 134 1.51 -8.87 -10.09
N ARG A 135 1.90 -8.30 -8.96
CA ARG A 135 0.98 -8.14 -7.83
C ARG A 135 0.06 -6.96 -8.10
N ILE A 136 -1.15 -6.97 -7.51
CA ILE A 136 -2.12 -5.88 -7.67
C ILE A 136 -1.52 -4.51 -7.40
N ASN A 137 -0.76 -4.36 -6.31
CA ASN A 137 -0.13 -3.08 -5.98
C ASN A 137 0.99 -2.69 -6.95
N GLU A 138 1.69 -3.66 -7.54
CA GLU A 138 2.71 -3.39 -8.55
C GLU A 138 2.03 -2.85 -9.83
N ALA A 139 0.95 -3.50 -10.27
CA ALA A 139 0.15 -3.06 -11.43
C ALA A 139 -0.45 -1.65 -11.22
N LEU A 140 -1.07 -1.39 -10.07
CA LEU A 140 -1.67 -0.08 -9.74
C LEU A 140 -0.62 1.03 -9.51
N SER A 141 0.64 0.67 -9.27
CA SER A 141 1.74 1.62 -9.08
C SER A 141 2.57 1.86 -10.34
N LEU A 142 2.26 1.16 -11.43
CA LEU A 142 3.01 1.21 -12.68
C LEU A 142 2.94 2.62 -13.28
N ARG A 143 4.09 3.13 -13.73
CA ARG A 143 4.19 4.43 -14.40
C ARG A 143 4.46 4.24 -15.89
N VAL A 144 4.11 5.25 -16.68
CA VAL A 144 4.30 5.22 -18.14
C VAL A 144 5.77 4.98 -18.50
N LYS A 145 6.72 5.60 -17.79
CA LYS A 145 8.17 5.42 -18.02
C LYS A 145 8.69 4.00 -17.74
N ASP A 146 7.95 3.21 -16.95
CA ASP A 146 8.36 1.87 -16.55
C ASP A 146 8.04 0.84 -17.66
N ILE A 147 7.37 1.27 -18.72
CA ILE A 147 6.94 0.45 -19.84
C ILE A 147 7.71 0.83 -21.11
N ASP A 148 8.34 -0.16 -21.72
CA ASP A 148 8.83 -0.06 -23.09
C ASP A 148 8.04 -1.02 -23.99
N LEU A 149 7.09 -0.47 -24.72
CA LEU A 149 6.25 -1.23 -25.65
C LEU A 149 6.99 -1.72 -26.89
N LYS A 150 8.11 -1.08 -27.28
CA LYS A 150 8.90 -1.49 -28.44
C LYS A 150 9.64 -2.78 -28.12
N SER A 151 10.31 -2.83 -26.96
CA SER A 151 11.01 -4.03 -26.49
C SER A 151 10.12 -5.00 -25.71
N ARG A 152 8.86 -4.62 -25.43
CA ARG A 152 7.89 -5.34 -24.58
C ARG A 152 8.42 -5.59 -23.15
N ASN A 153 9.23 -4.67 -22.65
CA ASN A 153 9.80 -4.76 -21.32
C ASN A 153 8.97 -3.91 -20.34
N LEU A 154 8.78 -4.45 -19.14
CA LEU A 154 8.13 -3.78 -18.03
C LEU A 154 9.04 -3.83 -16.81
N LEU A 155 9.40 -2.66 -16.29
CA LEU A 155 10.15 -2.52 -15.05
C LEU A 155 9.18 -2.51 -13.86
N VAL A 156 9.31 -3.48 -12.97
CA VAL A 156 8.64 -3.46 -11.67
C VAL A 156 9.55 -2.78 -10.67
N PHE A 157 9.32 -1.48 -10.46
CA PHE A 157 10.09 -0.67 -9.53
C PHE A 157 9.61 -0.86 -8.08
N ASN A 158 10.55 -1.00 -7.16
CA ASN A 158 10.33 -1.08 -5.72
C ASN A 158 9.30 -2.13 -5.31
N GLY A 159 9.42 -3.33 -5.90
CA GLY A 159 8.59 -4.48 -5.57
C GLY A 159 8.71 -4.91 -4.11
N LYS A 160 7.95 -5.93 -3.69
CA LYS A 160 7.99 -6.42 -2.30
C LYS A 160 9.43 -6.70 -1.86
N GLY A 161 9.85 -6.06 -0.76
CA GLY A 161 11.22 -6.13 -0.26
C GLY A 161 12.20 -5.14 -0.90
N ARG A 162 11.69 -4.11 -1.60
CA ARG A 162 12.48 -3.09 -2.32
C ARG A 162 13.38 -3.69 -3.40
N LYS A 163 12.88 -4.72 -4.09
CA LYS A 163 13.59 -5.38 -5.20
C LYS A 163 12.98 -4.97 -6.53
N ASP A 164 13.84 -4.54 -7.44
CA ASP A 164 13.48 -4.21 -8.81
C ASP A 164 13.63 -5.46 -9.68
N ARG A 165 12.75 -5.61 -10.67
CA ARG A 165 12.84 -6.68 -11.67
C ARG A 165 12.22 -6.26 -12.99
N TYR A 166 12.70 -6.85 -14.08
CA TYR A 166 12.02 -6.77 -15.37
C TYR A 166 11.08 -7.95 -15.57
N THR A 167 9.99 -7.72 -16.29
CA THR A 167 9.08 -8.73 -16.82
C THR A 167 8.70 -8.37 -18.25
N LEU A 168 8.06 -9.29 -18.96
CA LEU A 168 7.66 -9.13 -20.36
C LEU A 168 6.17 -8.82 -20.46
N ILE A 169 5.83 -7.96 -21.41
CA ILE A 169 4.45 -7.67 -21.79
C ILE A 169 4.05 -8.63 -22.91
N PRO A 170 2.99 -9.44 -22.73
CA PRO A 170 2.43 -10.26 -23.80
C PRO A 170 2.09 -9.44 -25.05
N GLY A 171 2.42 -9.96 -26.24
CA GLY A 171 2.26 -9.22 -27.49
C GLY A 171 0.82 -8.79 -27.77
N ASN A 172 -0.15 -9.61 -27.39
CA ASN A 172 -1.58 -9.34 -27.51
C ASN A 172 -2.11 -8.23 -26.56
N LEU A 173 -1.33 -7.82 -25.56
CA LEU A 173 -1.69 -6.70 -24.68
C LEU A 173 -1.14 -5.37 -25.16
N ARG A 174 -0.27 -5.35 -26.18
CA ARG A 174 0.40 -4.14 -26.66
C ARG A 174 -0.60 -3.05 -27.06
N GLU A 175 -1.57 -3.37 -27.91
CA GLU A 175 -2.55 -2.39 -28.40
C GLU A 175 -3.45 -1.86 -27.26
N ASN A 176 -3.77 -2.71 -26.28
CA ASN A 176 -4.53 -2.28 -25.10
C ASN A 176 -3.71 -1.34 -24.23
N MET A 177 -2.41 -1.60 -24.08
CA MET A 177 -1.49 -0.73 -23.35
C MET A 177 -1.26 0.61 -24.07
N GLU A 178 -1.14 0.61 -25.41
CA GLU A 178 -1.04 1.84 -26.21
C GLU A 178 -2.28 2.71 -25.98
N ARG A 179 -3.49 2.13 -26.11
CA ARG A 179 -4.76 2.83 -25.83
C ARG A 179 -4.84 3.36 -24.40
N GLN A 180 -4.38 2.60 -23.40
CA GLN A 180 -4.37 3.05 -22.02
C GLN A 180 -3.40 4.23 -21.82
N ILE A 181 -2.20 4.19 -22.41
CA ILE A 181 -1.24 5.30 -22.32
C ILE A 181 -1.78 6.56 -22.99
N ASP A 182 -2.48 6.43 -24.11
CA ASP A 182 -3.13 7.56 -24.78
C ASP A 182 -4.28 8.13 -23.93
N HIS A 183 -5.07 7.29 -23.28
CA HIS A 183 -6.06 7.74 -22.29
C HIS A 183 -5.41 8.53 -21.16
N VAL A 184 -4.32 8.01 -20.58
CA VAL A 184 -3.55 8.69 -19.52
C VAL A 184 -3.02 10.03 -20.00
N ARG A 185 -2.56 10.12 -21.25
CA ARG A 185 -2.09 11.37 -21.85
C ARG A 185 -3.20 12.41 -21.89
N SER A 186 -4.39 12.07 -22.39
CA SER A 186 -5.52 13.00 -22.44
C SER A 186 -5.96 13.46 -21.04
N VAL A 187 -6.02 12.55 -20.07
CA VAL A 187 -6.34 12.89 -18.67
C VAL A 187 -5.28 13.84 -18.09
N HIS A 188 -4.00 13.57 -18.36
CA HIS A 188 -2.89 14.37 -17.86
C HIS A 188 -2.85 15.76 -18.50
N GLU A 189 -3.11 15.87 -19.80
CA GLU A 189 -3.23 17.17 -20.50
C GLU A 189 -4.36 18.01 -19.91
N SER A 190 -5.52 17.41 -19.60
CA SER A 190 -6.60 18.08 -18.90
C SER A 190 -6.19 18.52 -17.49
N ASP A 191 -5.48 17.68 -16.73
CA ASP A 191 -5.00 18.05 -15.40
C ASP A 191 -3.96 19.19 -15.44
N LEU A 192 -3.11 19.23 -16.47
CA LEU A 192 -2.15 20.32 -16.68
C LEU A 192 -2.85 21.64 -17.00
N ALA A 193 -3.91 21.60 -17.84
CA ALA A 193 -4.72 22.77 -18.15
C ALA A 193 -5.40 23.35 -16.91
N ASP A 194 -5.83 22.49 -15.99
CA ASP A 194 -6.39 22.87 -14.68
C ASP A 194 -5.33 23.35 -13.67
N GLY A 195 -4.03 23.35 -14.03
CA GLY A 195 -2.93 23.76 -13.15
C GLY A 195 -2.39 22.66 -12.23
N PHE A 196 -2.80 21.40 -12.42
CA PHE A 196 -2.33 20.23 -11.67
C PHE A 196 -1.25 19.44 -12.45
N GLY A 197 -1.35 18.10 -12.49
CA GLY A 197 -0.43 17.21 -13.22
C GLY A 197 0.82 16.74 -12.46
N LEU A 198 0.93 17.04 -11.15
CA LEU A 198 2.06 16.54 -10.35
C LEU A 198 1.84 15.07 -9.96
N THR A 199 2.89 14.25 -10.15
CA THR A 199 2.86 12.87 -9.68
C THR A 199 3.03 12.75 -8.14
N SER A 200 2.56 11.63 -7.59
CA SER A 200 2.84 11.27 -6.20
C SER A 200 4.24 10.68 -6.07
N VAL A 201 5.14 11.38 -5.41
CA VAL A 201 6.48 10.88 -5.06
C VAL A 201 6.86 11.29 -3.64
N PRO A 202 7.75 10.54 -2.97
CA PRO A 202 8.39 10.97 -1.74
C PRO A 202 9.02 12.36 -1.86
N ALA A 203 9.02 13.13 -0.77
CA ALA A 203 9.56 14.49 -0.75
C ALA A 203 11.03 14.59 -1.20
N SER A 204 11.83 13.55 -0.96
CA SER A 204 13.22 13.46 -1.42
C SER A 204 13.33 13.46 -2.95
N LEU A 205 12.46 12.71 -3.64
CA LEU A 205 12.43 12.68 -5.10
C LEU A 205 11.87 13.96 -5.69
N HIS A 206 10.88 14.57 -5.04
CA HIS A 206 10.35 15.87 -5.46
C HIS A 206 11.44 16.96 -5.43
N LYS A 207 12.29 16.98 -4.39
CA LYS A 207 13.43 17.92 -4.31
C LYS A 207 14.43 17.76 -5.45
N LYS A 208 14.67 16.52 -5.90
CA LYS A 208 15.69 16.20 -6.92
C LYS A 208 15.17 16.36 -8.35
N TYR A 209 13.90 16.06 -8.60
CA TYR A 209 13.34 15.91 -9.95
C TYR A 209 12.06 16.75 -10.18
N GLY A 210 11.76 17.70 -9.30
CA GLY A 210 10.50 18.47 -9.26
C GLY A 210 9.95 18.95 -10.62
N PRO A 211 10.75 19.57 -11.50
CA PRO A 211 10.29 20.05 -12.81
C PRO A 211 9.78 18.93 -13.74
N ILE A 212 10.41 17.75 -13.69
CA ILE A 212 10.16 16.59 -14.57
C ILE A 212 8.96 15.77 -14.07
N MET A 213 8.48 16.03 -12.85
CA MET A 213 7.35 15.30 -12.24
C MET A 213 5.99 15.60 -12.89
N LYS A 214 5.95 16.56 -13.81
CA LYS A 214 4.80 16.84 -14.69
C LYS A 214 4.89 16.10 -16.03
N ASP A 215 5.96 15.37 -16.31
CA ASP A 215 6.06 14.63 -17.56
C ASP A 215 5.13 13.42 -17.53
N LEU A 216 4.63 13.06 -18.71
CA LEU A 216 3.76 11.89 -18.88
C LEU A 216 4.39 10.61 -18.32
N GLY A 217 5.71 10.45 -18.48
CA GLY A 217 6.47 9.30 -17.99
C GLY A 217 6.32 9.06 -16.49
N TRP A 218 6.07 10.11 -15.69
CA TRP A 218 5.91 9.99 -14.24
C TRP A 218 4.48 9.72 -13.78
N GLN A 219 3.51 9.77 -14.70
CA GLN A 219 2.11 9.49 -14.41
C GLN A 219 1.84 7.99 -14.32
N TYR A 220 0.79 7.65 -13.57
CA TYR A 220 0.35 6.27 -13.41
C TYR A 220 -0.36 5.80 -14.66
N VAL A 221 -0.14 4.54 -15.02
CA VAL A 221 -0.84 3.87 -16.13
C VAL A 221 -2.33 3.72 -15.84
N PHE A 222 -2.68 3.56 -14.56
CA PHE A 222 -4.06 3.49 -14.07
C PHE A 222 -4.31 4.65 -13.10
N PRO A 223 -4.57 5.87 -13.61
CA PRO A 223 -4.80 7.04 -12.78
C PRO A 223 -6.16 6.95 -12.07
N SER A 224 -6.22 7.47 -10.85
CA SER A 224 -7.47 7.60 -10.10
C SER A 224 -8.47 8.51 -10.83
N SER A 225 -9.75 8.13 -10.83
CA SER A 225 -10.86 8.97 -11.31
C SER A 225 -10.94 10.29 -10.54
N THR A 226 -10.54 10.28 -9.28
CA THR A 226 -10.50 11.45 -8.40
C THR A 226 -9.06 11.88 -8.10
N ARG A 227 -8.88 13.19 -7.99
CA ARG A 227 -7.64 13.82 -7.54
C ARG A 227 -7.54 13.75 -6.02
N CYS A 228 -6.37 13.45 -5.48
CA CYS A 228 -6.14 13.37 -4.04
C CYS A 228 -4.80 13.97 -3.63
N ILE A 229 -4.70 14.35 -2.35
CA ILE A 229 -3.46 14.83 -1.74
C ILE A 229 -2.75 13.63 -1.12
N HIS A 230 -1.48 13.44 -1.46
CA HIS A 230 -0.74 12.29 -0.99
C HIS A 230 -0.53 12.30 0.55
N PRO A 231 -0.69 11.18 1.28
CA PRO A 231 -0.58 11.16 2.75
C PRO A 231 0.80 11.55 3.32
N HIS A 232 1.86 11.43 2.50
CA HIS A 232 3.23 11.81 2.85
C HIS A 232 3.63 13.21 2.36
N ALA A 233 2.72 13.95 1.72
CA ALA A 233 2.92 15.32 1.28
C ALA A 233 2.84 16.31 2.46
N HIS A 234 3.77 16.22 3.41
CA HIS A 234 3.80 17.15 4.57
C HIS A 234 4.31 18.54 4.21
N HIS A 235 4.91 18.72 3.03
CA HIS A 235 5.46 20.02 2.58
C HIS A 235 5.02 20.45 1.18
N TRP A 236 4.69 19.50 0.31
CA TRP A 236 4.30 19.77 -1.07
C TRP A 236 2.97 19.09 -1.30
N ARG A 237 1.85 19.80 -1.13
CA ARG A 237 0.49 19.29 -1.39
C ARG A 237 0.33 19.03 -2.90
N SER A 238 1.03 18.04 -3.43
CA SER A 238 0.88 17.61 -4.81
C SER A 238 -0.47 16.89 -4.92
N THR A 239 -1.42 17.58 -5.52
CA THR A 239 -2.67 16.98 -5.98
C THR A 239 -2.34 16.08 -7.16
N CYS A 240 -2.60 14.79 -7.01
CA CYS A 240 -2.24 13.76 -7.97
C CYS A 240 -3.39 12.76 -8.15
N ARG A 241 -3.33 11.97 -9.23
CA ARG A 241 -4.27 10.86 -9.48
C ARG A 241 -3.74 9.53 -8.96
N HIS A 242 -3.15 9.50 -7.77
CA HIS A 242 -2.73 8.26 -7.14
C HIS A 242 -3.69 7.83 -6.02
N CYS A 243 -4.59 6.90 -6.33
CA CYS A 243 -5.33 6.23 -5.28
C CYS A 243 -4.40 5.17 -4.67
N GLN A 244 -3.81 5.41 -3.50
CA GLN A 244 -3.34 4.26 -2.73
C GLN A 244 -4.58 3.50 -2.28
N PRO A 245 -4.79 2.24 -2.72
CA PRO A 245 -5.97 1.48 -2.35
C PRO A 245 -6.06 1.45 -0.82
N VAL A 246 -7.29 1.70 -0.35
CA VAL A 246 -7.66 1.94 1.05
C VAL A 246 -7.14 0.83 1.95
#